data_AF-A0A9N7RAN6-F1
#
_entry.id   AF-A0A9N7RAN6-F1
#
_cell.length_a   1.000
_cell.length_b   1.000
_cell.length_c   1.000
_cell.angle_alpha   90.00
_cell.angle_beta   90.00
_cell.angle_gamma   90.00
#
_symmetry.space_group_name_H-M   'P 1'
#
loop_
_entity.id
_entity.type
_entity.pdbx_description
1 polymer ?
#
loop_
_entity_poly.entity_id
_entity_poly.type
_entity_poly.pdbx_seq_one_letter_code
_entity_poly.pdbx_strand_id
1 'polypeptide(L)'
;MAVVIGCTSSRDVWTSLTRTYSHASKARELSLKDDLLSVKRGDLSVSEYGQRFNTICDKLAAIGRSIDSTDKSHWFLRGLGPIFSTLTVAQLAQELLPDFDTLLARAESYQLFQRSSDISPSSSSVAFYVDPKGRPLTSS
;
A
#
# COMPACT_ATOMS: atom_id res chain seq x y z
N MET A 1 16.08 -26.10 -14.24
CA MET A 1 16.17 -27.33 -15.05
C MET A 1 17.00 -28.34 -14.28
N ALA A 2 16.35 -29.33 -13.64
CA ALA A 2 17.04 -30.39 -12.92
C ALA A 2 17.16 -31.59 -13.86
N VAL A 3 18.27 -31.66 -14.59
CA VAL A 3 18.60 -32.80 -15.45
C VAL A 3 19.37 -33.79 -14.59
N VAL A 4 18.71 -34.89 -14.22
CA VAL A 4 19.28 -35.96 -13.42
C VAL A 4 19.88 -37.00 -14.38
N ILE A 5 21.08 -36.75 -14.87
CA ILE A 5 21.86 -37.75 -15.62
C ILE A 5 22.64 -38.56 -14.57
N GLY A 6 22.20 -39.80 -14.28
CA GLY A 6 22.99 -40.78 -13.51
C GLY A 6 22.38 -41.39 -12.25
N CYS A 7 21.08 -41.21 -11.94
CA CYS A 7 20.49 -41.82 -10.73
C CYS A 7 19.93 -43.22 -11.02
N THR A 8 20.52 -44.25 -10.41
CA THR A 8 20.17 -45.68 -10.55
C THR A 8 19.03 -46.14 -9.63
N SER A 9 18.44 -45.22 -8.85
CA SER A 9 17.38 -45.53 -7.88
C SER A 9 16.31 -44.46 -7.82
N SER A 10 15.03 -44.86 -7.77
CA SER A 10 13.87 -43.96 -7.64
C SER A 10 13.95 -43.03 -6.42
N ARG A 11 14.69 -43.44 -5.38
CA ARG A 11 14.93 -42.62 -4.18
C ARG A 11 15.80 -41.39 -4.47
N ASP A 12 16.79 -41.49 -5.35
CA ASP A 12 17.68 -40.36 -5.68
C ASP A 12 16.99 -39.33 -6.58
N VAL A 13 16.15 -39.81 -7.51
CA VAL A 13 15.28 -38.94 -8.31
C VAL A 13 14.28 -38.21 -7.39
N TRP A 14 13.63 -38.93 -6.46
CA TRP A 14 12.72 -38.32 -5.50
C TRP A 14 13.42 -37.30 -4.60
N THR A 15 14.56 -37.63 -4.02
CA THR A 15 15.29 -36.69 -3.15
C THR A 15 15.83 -35.47 -3.89
N SER A 16 16.28 -35.62 -5.14
CA SER A 16 16.68 -34.49 -5.99
C SER A 16 15.48 -33.59 -6.32
N LEU A 17 14.33 -34.18 -6.68
CA LEU A 17 13.09 -33.45 -6.92
C LEU A 17 12.60 -32.75 -5.65
N THR A 18 12.53 -33.44 -4.52
CA THR A 18 12.11 -32.86 -3.24
C THR A 18 13.05 -31.75 -2.81
N ARG A 19 14.37 -31.89 -3.00
CA ARG A 19 15.35 -30.83 -2.70
C ARG A 19 15.15 -29.61 -3.59
N THR A 20 14.97 -29.83 -4.89
CA THR A 20 14.75 -28.74 -5.86
C THR A 20 13.41 -28.04 -5.59
N TYR A 21 12.35 -28.81 -5.32
CA TYR A 21 11.03 -28.28 -5.00
C TYR A 21 11.00 -27.57 -3.65
N SER A 22 11.69 -28.10 -2.64
CA SER A 22 11.83 -27.44 -1.33
C SER A 22 12.62 -26.14 -1.43
N HIS A 23 13.70 -26.13 -2.22
CA HIS A 23 14.49 -24.91 -2.46
C HIS A 23 13.67 -23.88 -3.26
N ALA A 24 12.96 -24.30 -4.30
CA ALA A 24 12.09 -23.43 -5.09
C ALA A 24 10.92 -22.87 -4.23
N SER A 25 10.36 -23.68 -3.33
CA SER A 25 9.32 -23.26 -2.39
C SER A 25 9.83 -22.22 -1.39
N LYS A 26 10.99 -22.46 -0.76
CA LYS A 26 11.61 -21.48 0.15
C LYS A 26 12.03 -20.19 -0.55
N ALA A 27 12.62 -20.29 -1.74
CA ALA A 27 12.96 -19.13 -2.55
C ALA A 27 11.70 -18.34 -2.95
N ARG A 28 10.59 -19.03 -3.26
CA ARG A 28 9.29 -18.40 -3.54
C ARG A 28 8.68 -17.74 -2.31
N GLU A 29 8.78 -18.34 -1.13
CA GLU A 29 8.36 -17.70 0.13
C GLU A 29 9.15 -16.40 0.36
N LEU A 30 10.48 -16.46 0.22
CA LEU A 30 11.35 -15.30 0.39
C LEU A 30 11.08 -14.22 -0.65
N SER A 31 10.88 -14.57 -1.93
CA SER A 31 10.58 -13.59 -2.97
C SER A 31 9.25 -12.89 -2.73
N LEU A 32 8.22 -13.61 -2.27
CA LEU A 32 6.93 -12.99 -1.95
C LEU A 32 7.01 -12.08 -0.72
N LYS A 33 7.83 -12.44 0.27
CA LYS A 33 8.12 -11.57 1.41
C LYS A 33 8.88 -10.31 0.96
N ASP A 34 9.84 -10.45 0.06
CA ASP A 34 10.58 -9.32 -0.49
C ASP A 34 9.66 -8.41 -1.31
N ASP A 35 8.79 -8.98 -2.15
CA ASP A 35 7.74 -8.25 -2.87
C ASP A 35 6.82 -7.50 -1.91
N LEU A 36 6.41 -8.12 -0.79
CA LEU A 36 5.58 -7.48 0.23
C LEU A 36 6.28 -6.29 0.90
N LEU A 37 7.59 -6.37 1.11
CA LEU A 37 8.42 -5.28 1.64
C LEU A 37 8.70 -4.18 0.63
N SER A 38 8.82 -4.56 -0.64
CA SER A 38 9.11 -3.66 -1.76
C SER A 38 7.87 -2.93 -2.25
N VAL A 39 6.68 -3.49 -2.05
CA VAL A 39 5.41 -2.85 -2.39
C VAL A 39 5.24 -1.61 -1.52
N LYS A 40 5.56 -0.47 -2.12
CA LYS A 40 5.25 0.86 -1.62
C LYS A 40 4.16 1.44 -2.49
N ARG A 41 3.28 2.23 -1.88
CA ARG A 41 2.24 2.93 -2.63
C ARG A 41 2.83 3.80 -3.75
N GLY A 42 3.86 4.60 -3.47
CA GLY A 42 4.41 5.54 -4.45
C GLY A 42 3.31 6.42 -5.04
N ASP A 43 3.22 6.46 -6.37
CA ASP A 43 2.22 7.20 -7.15
C ASP A 43 0.88 6.45 -7.34
N LEU A 44 0.73 5.23 -6.84
CA LEU A 44 -0.49 4.43 -6.98
C LEU A 44 -1.59 4.95 -6.05
N SER A 45 -2.86 4.69 -6.44
CA SER A 45 -3.99 4.91 -5.54
C SER A 45 -3.96 3.94 -4.34
N VAL A 46 -4.59 4.32 -3.22
CA VAL A 46 -4.68 3.44 -2.03
C VAL A 46 -5.32 2.10 -2.38
N SER A 47 -6.36 2.13 -3.22
CA SER A 47 -7.11 0.94 -3.64
C SER A 47 -6.25 -0.02 -4.48
N GLU A 48 -5.51 0.50 -5.47
CA GLU A 48 -4.59 -0.32 -6.29
C GLU A 48 -3.44 -0.90 -5.44
N TYR A 49 -2.91 -0.11 -4.51
CA TYR A 49 -1.90 -0.58 -3.57
C TYR A 49 -2.44 -1.70 -2.67
N GLY A 50 -3.63 -1.53 -2.11
CA GLY A 50 -4.31 -2.55 -1.30
C GLY A 50 -4.58 -3.84 -2.08
N GLN A 51 -5.01 -3.73 -3.34
CA GLN A 51 -5.25 -4.89 -4.19
C GLN A 51 -3.94 -5.65 -4.48
N ARG A 52 -2.85 -4.95 -4.81
CA ARG A 52 -1.53 -5.57 -5.03
C ARG A 52 -1.02 -6.25 -3.78
N PHE A 53 -1.15 -5.60 -2.63
CA PHE A 53 -0.77 -6.15 -1.34
C PHE A 53 -1.57 -7.41 -1.02
N ASN A 54 -2.90 -7.37 -1.17
CA ASN A 54 -3.74 -8.54 -0.94
C ASN A 54 -3.40 -9.71 -1.87
N THR A 55 -3.10 -9.42 -3.14
CA THR A 55 -2.66 -10.45 -4.10
C THR A 55 -1.37 -11.16 -3.64
N ILE A 56 -0.44 -10.45 -3.02
CA ILE A 56 0.78 -11.05 -2.45
C ILE A 56 0.45 -11.87 -1.20
N CYS A 57 -0.45 -11.38 -0.33
CA CYS A 57 -0.95 -12.13 0.81
C CYS A 57 -1.63 -13.44 0.38
N ASP A 58 -2.45 -13.41 -0.67
CA ASP A 58 -3.12 -14.60 -1.22
C ASP A 58 -2.11 -15.59 -1.79
N LYS A 59 -1.06 -15.11 -2.47
CA LYS A 59 0.04 -15.96 -2.95
C LYS A 59 0.79 -16.61 -1.79
N LEU A 60 1.01 -15.91 -0.68
CA LEU A 60 1.63 -16.47 0.52
C LEU A 60 0.71 -17.50 1.20
N ALA A 61 -0.59 -17.20 1.29
CA ALA A 61 -1.60 -18.14 1.79
C ALA A 61 -1.68 -19.42 0.94
N ALA A 62 -1.57 -19.31 -0.39
CA ALA A 62 -1.56 -20.45 -1.31
C ALA A 62 -0.37 -21.41 -1.10
N ILE A 63 0.73 -20.94 -0.50
CA ILE A 63 1.91 -21.76 -0.16
C ILE A 63 1.81 -22.27 1.29
N GLY A 64 0.70 -22.03 1.98
CA GLY A 64 0.49 -22.39 3.39
C GLY A 64 1.19 -21.46 4.38
N ARG A 65 1.58 -20.26 3.94
CA ARG A 65 2.19 -19.21 4.77
C ARG A 65 1.23 -18.03 4.90
N SER A 66 0.06 -18.25 5.49
CA SER A 66 -0.87 -17.16 5.80
C SER A 66 -0.24 -16.15 6.77
N ILE A 67 -0.46 -14.87 6.52
CA ILE A 67 -0.07 -13.77 7.43
C ILE A 67 -1.25 -13.53 8.39
N ASP A 68 -0.95 -13.29 9.66
CA ASP A 68 -1.96 -12.90 10.66
C ASP A 68 -2.64 -11.57 10.27
N SER A 69 -3.89 -11.36 10.68
CA SER A 69 -4.61 -10.11 10.38
C SER A 69 -3.89 -8.89 10.95
N THR A 70 -3.32 -9.01 12.16
CA THR A 70 -2.58 -7.94 12.84
C THR A 70 -1.32 -7.57 12.08
N ASP A 71 -0.56 -8.60 11.66
CA ASP A 71 0.64 -8.41 10.85
C ASP A 71 0.29 -7.79 9.50
N LYS A 72 -0.77 -8.28 8.84
CA LYS A 72 -1.25 -7.76 7.55
C LYS A 72 -1.55 -6.26 7.64
N SER A 73 -2.23 -5.83 8.69
CA SER A 73 -2.51 -4.42 9.00
C SER A 73 -1.22 -3.61 9.21
N HIS A 74 -0.27 -4.11 9.99
CA HIS A 74 1.01 -3.45 10.21
C HIS A 74 1.83 -3.30 8.92
N TRP A 75 1.97 -4.36 8.13
CA TRP A 75 2.68 -4.34 6.85
C TRP A 75 2.05 -3.37 5.85
N PHE A 76 0.71 -3.33 5.79
CA PHE A 76 -0.02 -2.39 4.94
C PHE A 76 0.27 -0.93 5.31
N LEU A 77 0.18 -0.60 6.60
CA LEU A 77 0.48 0.72 7.16
C LEU A 77 1.93 1.16 6.90
N ARG A 78 2.88 0.23 6.89
CA ARG A 78 4.29 0.50 6.61
C ARG A 78 4.53 0.90 5.15
N GLY A 79 3.81 0.33 4.20
CA GLY A 79 4.00 0.63 2.76
C GLY A 79 3.18 1.81 2.22
N LEU A 80 2.26 2.38 3.02
CA LEU A 80 1.48 3.58 2.71
C LEU A 80 2.32 4.87 2.59
N GLY A 81 3.54 4.87 3.16
CA GLY A 81 4.50 5.96 3.01
C GLY A 81 4.19 7.22 3.85
N PRO A 82 5.06 8.26 3.77
CA PRO A 82 5.02 9.41 4.67
C PRO A 82 3.79 10.31 4.49
N ILE A 83 3.14 10.27 3.33
CA ILE A 83 1.92 11.05 3.03
C ILE A 83 0.76 10.64 3.95
N PHE A 84 0.78 9.38 4.42
CA PHE A 84 -0.22 8.80 5.32
C PHE A 84 0.34 8.61 6.73
N SER A 85 1.53 9.14 7.02
CA SER A 85 2.17 9.00 8.33
C SER A 85 1.27 9.45 9.47
N THR A 86 0.50 10.52 9.30
CA THR A 86 -0.46 11.00 10.30
C THR A 86 -1.58 9.98 10.57
N LEU A 87 -2.07 9.32 9.52
CA LEU A 87 -3.05 8.26 9.61
C LEU A 87 -2.44 7.02 10.27
N THR A 88 -1.24 6.61 9.82
CA THR A 88 -0.51 5.47 10.38
C THR A 88 -0.21 5.66 11.87
N VAL A 89 0.25 6.84 12.29
CA VAL A 89 0.49 7.17 13.70
C VAL A 89 -0.81 7.18 14.49
N ALA A 90 -1.89 7.76 13.95
CA ALA A 90 -3.19 7.74 14.61
C ALA A 90 -3.72 6.31 14.79
N GLN A 91 -3.49 5.42 13.82
CA GLN A 91 -3.87 4.01 13.91
C GLN A 91 -3.01 3.23 14.91
N LEU A 92 -1.68 3.43 14.88
CA LEU A 92 -0.76 2.77 15.81
C LEU A 92 -0.93 3.25 17.26
N ALA A 93 -1.49 4.44 17.47
CA ALA A 93 -1.85 4.95 18.78
C ALA A 93 -3.13 4.34 19.36
N GLN A 94 -3.90 3.57 18.58
CA GLN A 94 -5.07 2.84 19.09
C GLN A 94 -4.62 1.51 19.71
N GLU A 95 -5.20 1.12 20.86
CA GLU A 95 -4.85 -0.12 21.57
C GLU A 95 -5.09 -1.39 20.76
N LEU A 96 -5.94 -1.33 19.73
CA LEU A 96 -6.23 -2.44 18.82
C LEU A 96 -6.07 -1.97 17.38
N LEU A 97 -5.19 -2.65 16.62
CA LEU A 97 -5.07 -2.41 15.19
C LEU A 97 -6.38 -2.85 14.50
N PRO A 98 -7.02 -1.94 13.74
CA PRO A 98 -8.19 -2.29 12.94
C PRO A 98 -7.86 -3.34 11.88
N ASP A 99 -8.89 -4.08 11.46
CA ASP A 99 -8.76 -5.09 10.41
C ASP A 99 -8.47 -4.46 9.04
N PHE A 100 -7.87 -5.22 8.12
CA PHE A 100 -7.36 -4.70 6.85
C PHE A 100 -8.39 -3.90 6.04
N ASP A 101 -9.62 -4.41 5.90
CA ASP A 101 -10.69 -3.74 5.17
C ASP A 101 -11.07 -2.38 5.76
N THR A 102 -11.08 -2.29 7.09
CA THR A 102 -11.36 -1.01 7.79
C THR A 102 -10.23 0.00 7.61
N LEU A 103 -8.98 -0.47 7.57
CA LEU A 103 -7.82 0.37 7.26
C LEU A 103 -7.88 0.90 5.84
N LEU A 104 -8.27 0.06 4.89
CA LEU A 104 -8.39 0.44 3.49
C LEU A 104 -9.45 1.52 3.29
N ALA A 105 -10.65 1.32 3.84
CA ALA A 105 -11.73 2.31 3.79
C ALA A 105 -11.34 3.65 4.43
N ARG A 106 -10.61 3.63 5.54
CA ARG A 106 -10.15 4.84 6.23
C ARG A 106 -9.05 5.56 5.44
N ALA A 107 -8.14 4.81 4.82
CA ALA A 107 -7.10 5.36 3.96
C ALA A 107 -7.68 6.00 2.69
N GLU A 108 -8.71 5.41 2.07
CA GLU A 108 -9.45 6.02 0.96
C GLU A 108 -10.17 7.31 1.38
N SER A 109 -10.84 7.28 2.54
CA SER A 109 -11.52 8.46 3.10
C SER A 109 -10.53 9.61 3.37
N TYR A 110 -9.36 9.30 3.92
CA TYR A 110 -8.30 10.28 4.17
C TYR A 110 -7.73 10.85 2.88
N GLN A 111 -7.58 10.03 1.82
CA GLN A 111 -7.16 10.51 0.51
C GLN A 111 -8.18 11.48 -0.11
N LEU A 112 -9.48 11.22 0.03
CA LEU A 112 -10.53 12.13 -0.43
C LEU A 112 -10.50 13.46 0.35
N PHE A 113 -10.30 13.39 1.66
CA PHE A 113 -10.18 14.57 2.52
C PHE A 113 -8.94 15.42 2.20
N GLN A 114 -7.77 14.78 1.96
CA GLN A 114 -6.58 15.51 1.52
C GLN A 114 -6.82 16.21 0.18
N ARG A 115 -7.43 15.50 -0.78
CA ARG A 115 -7.72 16.05 -2.11
C ARG A 115 -8.67 17.24 -2.06
N SER A 116 -9.66 17.27 -1.15
CA SER A 116 -10.51 18.44 -0.97
C SER A 116 -9.80 19.62 -0.30
N SER A 117 -8.82 19.36 0.58
CA SER A 117 -8.01 20.41 1.19
C SER A 117 -6.95 21.03 0.26
N ASP A 118 -6.41 20.28 -0.69
CA ASP A 118 -5.49 20.78 -1.73
C ASP A 118 -6.21 21.60 -2.81
N ILE A 119 -7.54 21.46 -2.94
CA ILE A 119 -8.39 22.35 -3.75
C ILE A 119 -8.70 23.59 -2.90
N SER A 120 -7.66 24.31 -2.48
CA SER A 120 -7.81 25.70 -2.08
C SER A 120 -7.90 26.52 -3.37
N PRO A 121 -8.88 27.43 -3.50
CA PRO A 121 -9.11 28.15 -4.74
C PRO A 121 -7.83 28.92 -5.09
N SER A 122 -7.40 28.75 -6.35
CA SER A 122 -6.64 29.76 -7.07
C SER A 122 -6.93 31.14 -6.48
N SER A 123 -5.90 31.74 -5.89
CA SER A 123 -5.87 33.13 -5.43
C SER A 123 -6.62 34.02 -6.42
N SER A 124 -7.88 34.29 -6.17
CA SER A 124 -8.53 35.49 -6.63
C SER A 124 -8.36 36.47 -5.48
N SER A 125 -7.15 37.04 -5.41
CA SER A 125 -6.95 38.28 -4.68
C SER A 125 -7.72 39.35 -5.43
N VAL A 126 -9.02 39.46 -5.15
CA VAL A 126 -9.81 40.62 -5.57
C VAL A 126 -9.40 41.75 -4.65
N ALA A 127 -8.34 42.46 -5.04
CA ALA A 127 -7.96 43.71 -4.42
C ALA A 127 -9.11 44.71 -4.64
N PHE A 128 -9.93 44.92 -3.61
CA PHE A 128 -10.82 46.08 -3.55
C PHE A 128 -9.94 47.32 -3.34
N TYR A 129 -9.61 48.01 -4.43
CA TYR A 129 -9.13 49.38 -4.32
C TYR A 129 -10.32 50.27 -3.93
N VAL A 130 -10.32 50.72 -2.68
CA VAL A 130 -11.13 51.86 -2.26
C VAL A 130 -10.37 53.11 -2.69
N ASP A 131 -10.90 53.81 -3.69
CA ASP A 131 -10.39 55.10 -4.15
C ASP A 131 -10.77 56.17 -3.10
N PRO A 132 -9.82 56.90 -2.47
CA PRO A 132 -10.14 57.86 -1.41
C PRO A 132 -10.61 59.23 -1.95
N LYS A 133 -10.98 59.36 -3.22
CA LYS A 133 -11.52 60.62 -3.76
C LYS A 133 -12.96 60.49 -4.20
N GLY A 134 -13.83 60.77 -3.23
CA GLY A 134 -15.23 61.10 -3.48
C GLY A 134 -15.35 62.19 -4.54
N ARG A 135 -15.99 61.83 -5.65
CA ARG A 135 -16.75 62.75 -6.48
C ARG A 135 -17.99 62.03 -7.01
N PRO A 136 -19.21 62.47 -6.66
CA PRO A 136 -20.39 62.00 -7.34
C PRO A 136 -20.46 62.65 -8.73
N LEU A 137 -20.51 61.81 -9.76
CA LEU A 137 -21.00 62.22 -11.08
C LEU A 137 -22.49 61.88 -11.13
N THR A 138 -23.35 62.89 -11.18
CA THR A 138 -24.70 62.76 -11.71
C THR A 138 -24.84 63.69 -12.89
N SER A 139 -25.15 63.12 -14.05
CA SER A 139 -25.49 63.81 -15.28
C SER A 139 -26.90 64.40 -15.20
N SER A 140 -27.13 65.36 -16.12
CA SER A 140 -28.38 66.00 -16.55
C SER A 140 -28.77 67.28 -15.83
#